data_AF-A0A3B0RT74-F1
#
_entry.id   AF-A0A3B0RT74-F1
#
_cell.length_a   1.000
_cell.length_b   1.000
_cell.length_c   1.000
_cell.angle_alpha   90.00
_cell.angle_beta   90.00
_cell.angle_gamma   90.00
#
_symmetry.space_group_name_H-M   'P 1'
#
loop_
_entity.id
_entity.type
_entity.pdbx_description
1 polymer ?
#
loop_
_entity_poly.entity_id
_entity_poly.type
_entity_poly.pdbx_seq_one_letter_code
_entity_poly.pdbx_strand_id
1 'polypeptide(L)' 'NNLHVVHHMHPQTAWYDLPGLYAGNREKYLMRNDGYRYTSYAQVFRQYFWRAKDKVPHPLWLKP' A
#
# COMPACT_ATOMS: atom_id res chain seq x y z
N ASN A 1 2.28 -1.38 -4.50
CA ASN A 1 1.58 -0.50 -5.46
C ASN A 1 0.56 0.33 -4.69
N ASN A 2 0.45 1.64 -4.93
CA ASN A 2 -0.54 2.53 -4.29
C ASN A 2 -2.00 2.15 -4.61
N LEU A 3 -2.24 1.38 -5.69
CA LEU A 3 -3.57 0.93 -6.10
C LEU A 3 -4.03 -0.36 -5.42
N HIS A 4 -3.19 -0.96 -4.57
CA HIS A 4 -3.48 -2.26 -3.97
C HIS A 4 -4.75 -2.24 -3.10
N VAL A 5 -4.92 -1.19 -2.29
CA VAL A 5 -6.13 -1.00 -1.48
C VAL A 5 -7.39 -0.83 -2.35
N VAL A 6 -7.26 -0.19 -3.52
CA VAL A 6 -8.37 0.00 -4.47
C VAL A 6 -8.80 -1.34 -5.03
N HIS A 7 -7.85 -2.18 -5.42
CA HIS A 7 -8.14 -3.52 -5.90
C HIS A 7 -8.85 -4.38 -4.84
N HIS A 8 -8.42 -4.33 -3.58
CA HIS A 8 -9.11 -5.06 -2.50
C HIS A 8 -10.53 -4.56 -2.24
N MET A 9 -10.81 -3.28 -2.48
CA MET A 9 -12.16 -2.72 -2.39
C MET A 9 -13.01 -2.99 -3.64
N HIS A 10 -12.37 -3.24 -4.78
CA HIS A 10 -12.99 -3.44 -6.09
C HIS A 10 -12.34 -4.61 -6.84
N PRO A 11 -12.44 -5.85 -6.33
CA PRO A 11 -11.67 -6.98 -6.82
C PRO A 11 -12.02 -7.40 -8.26
N GLN A 12 -13.24 -7.07 -8.71
CA GLN A 12 -13.73 -7.39 -10.06
C GLN A 12 -13.39 -6.32 -11.10
N THR A 13 -12.85 -5.16 -10.69
CA THR A 13 -12.51 -4.09 -11.61
C THR A 13 -11.20 -4.39 -12.34
N ALA A 14 -11.16 -4.12 -13.64
CA ALA A 14 -9.96 -4.29 -14.44
C ALA A 14 -8.82 -3.38 -13.96
N TRP A 15 -7.59 -3.88 -14.00
CA TRP A 15 -6.43 -3.17 -13.43
C TRP A 15 -6.16 -1.80 -14.05
N TYR A 16 -6.50 -1.62 -15.33
CA TYR A 16 -6.29 -0.35 -16.03
C TYR A 16 -7.29 0.75 -15.63
N ASP A 17 -8.42 0.41 -15.01
CA ASP A 17 -9.44 1.37 -14.54
C ASP A 17 -9.15 1.87 -13.11
N LEU A 18 -8.36 1.11 -12.34
CA LEU A 18 -8.03 1.44 -10.94
C LEU A 18 -7.37 2.81 -10.75
N PRO A 19 -6.47 3.30 -11.64
CA PRO A 19 -5.91 4.64 -11.51
C PRO A 19 -6.98 5.74 -11.53
N GLY A 20 -8.01 5.61 -12.37
CA GLY A 20 -9.12 6.56 -12.47
C GLY A 20 -9.95 6.58 -11.19
N LEU A 21 -10.29 5.39 -10.67
CA LEU A 21 -10.98 5.24 -9.39
C LEU A 21 -10.18 5.84 -8.24
N TYR A 22 -8.87 5.56 -8.18
CA TYR A 22 -7.98 6.10 -7.16
C TYR A 22 -7.92 7.62 -7.20
N ALA A 23 -7.81 8.21 -8.40
CA ALA A 23 -7.76 9.66 -8.55
C ALA A 23 -9.04 10.34 -8.08
N GLY A 24 -10.21 9.77 -8.37
CA GLY A 24 -11.51 10.31 -7.98
C GLY A 24 -11.79 10.25 -6.47
N ASN A 25 -11.25 9.26 -5.76
CA ASN A 25 -11.55 9.02 -4.33
C ASN A 25 -10.29 8.87 -3.47
N ARG A 26 -9.22 9.58 -3.83
CA ARG A 26 -7.87 9.38 -3.26
C ARG A 26 -7.83 9.43 -1.74
N GLU A 27 -8.49 10.42 -1.12
CA GLU A 27 -8.49 10.58 0.33
C GLU A 27 -9.11 9.38 1.04
N LYS A 28 -10.22 8.86 0.52
CA LYS A 28 -10.89 7.66 1.04
C LYS A 28 -9.97 6.44 1.03
N TYR A 29 -9.23 6.24 -0.05
CA TYR A 29 -8.28 5.12 -0.15
C TYR A 29 -7.07 5.31 0.77
N LEU A 30 -6.58 6.54 0.95
CA LEU A 30 -5.49 6.81 1.87
C LEU A 30 -5.91 6.59 3.32
N MET A 31 -7.10 7.05 3.73
CA MET A 31 -7.62 6.79 5.08
C MET A 31 -7.77 5.29 5.36
N ARG A 32 -8.25 4.52 4.38
CA ARG A 32 -8.38 3.06 4.48
C ARG A 32 -7.05 2.31 4.53
N ASN A 33 -5.98 2.92 4.04
CA ASN A 33 -4.67 2.31 3.90
C ASN A 33 -3.68 2.91 4.92
N ASP A 34 -4.16 3.50 6.03
CA ASP A 34 -3.34 4.16 7.05
C ASP A 34 -2.35 5.20 6.48
N GLY A 35 -2.76 5.91 5.43
CA GLY A 35 -1.93 6.89 4.72
C GLY A 35 -0.82 6.30 3.87
N TYR A 36 -0.77 4.97 3.70
CA TYR A 36 0.28 4.27 2.99
C TYR A 36 0.30 4.65 1.50
N ARG A 37 1.26 5.52 1.15
CA ARG A 37 1.53 5.99 -0.20
C ARG A 37 3.01 6.32 -0.37
N TYR A 38 3.59 5.83 -1.45
CA TYR A 38 4.92 6.25 -1.90
C TYR A 38 4.82 7.02 -3.21
N THR A 39 5.54 8.13 -3.32
CA THR A 39 5.60 8.93 -4.57
C THR A 39 6.45 8.25 -5.63
N SER A 40 7.49 7.51 -5.22
CA SER A 40 8.35 6.72 -6.09
C SER A 40 9.07 5.63 -5.30
N TYR A 41 9.70 4.69 -6.01
CA TYR A 41 10.57 3.68 -5.39
C TYR A 41 11.79 4.28 -4.69
N ALA A 42 12.25 5.47 -5.12
CA ALA A 42 13.34 6.16 -4.44
C ALA A 42 12.97 6.55 -2.99
N GLN A 43 11.70 6.85 -2.72
CA GLN A 43 11.24 7.11 -1.35
C GLN A 43 11.35 5.87 -0.46
N VAL A 44 10.95 4.70 -1.00
CA VAL A 44 11.08 3.41 -0.33
C VAL A 44 12.55 3.10 -0.05
N PHE A 45 13.40 3.21 -1.07
CA PHE A 45 14.83 3.02 -0.93
C PHE A 45 15.40 3.93 0.16
N ARG A 46 15.16 5.24 0.08
CA ARG A 46 15.67 6.19 1.09
C ARG A 46 15.23 5.87 2.51
N GLN A 47 14.00 5.41 2.73
CA GLN A 47 13.50 5.08 4.06
C GLN A 47 14.02 3.73 4.59
N TYR A 48 14.23 2.76 3.71
CA TYR A 48 14.44 1.36 4.08
C TYR A 48 15.72 0.75 3.50
N PHE A 49 16.68 1.56 3.04
CA PHE A 49 17.92 1.06 2.47
C PHE A 49 18.72 0.24 3.49
N TRP A 50 18.77 0.70 4.73
CA TRP A 50 19.51 0.07 5.83
C TRP A 50 18.60 -0.50 6.92
N ARG A 51 17.28 -0.48 6.74
CA ARG A 51 16.31 -0.91 7.75
C ARG A 51 15.21 -1.71 7.09
N ALA A 52 14.79 -2.79 7.73
CA ALA A 52 13.65 -3.58 7.26
C ALA A 52 12.41 -2.69 7.14
N LYS A 53 11.74 -2.78 5.98
CA LYS A 53 10.51 -2.03 5.70
C LYS A 53 9.36 -2.46 6.61
N ASP A 54 9.13 -3.76 6.64
CA ASP A 54 8.09 -4.39 7.44
C ASP A 54 8.72 -5.50 8.27
N LYS A 55 8.17 -5.72 9.46
CA LYS A 55 8.50 -6.86 10.31
C LYS A 55 8.02 -8.14 9.61
N VAL A 56 8.87 -9.15 9.47
CA VAL A 56 8.47 -10.44 8.89
C VAL A 56 7.79 -11.27 9.98
N PRO A 57 6.46 -11.51 9.91
CA PRO A 57 5.80 -12.35 10.88
C PRO A 57 6.31 -13.79 10.77
N HIS A 58 7.05 -14.23 11.79
CA HIS A 58 7.49 -15.62 11.88
C HIS A 58 6.37 -16.47 12.53
N PRO A 59 6.11 -17.72 12.09
CA PRO A 59 5.06 -18.57 12.67
C PRO A 59 5.20 -18.80 14.18
N LEU A 60 6.43 -18.69 14.70
CA LEU A 60 6.77 -18.84 16.13
C LEU A 60 6.81 -17.51 16.89
N TRP A 61 6.31 -16.40 16.32
CA TRP A 61 6.36 -15.11 17.02
C TRP A 61 5.34 -15.09 18.17
N LEU A 62 5.84 -15.27 19.39
CA LEU A 62 5.08 -15.00 20.62
C LEU A 62 4.84 -13.48 20.69
N LYS A 63 3.58 -13.06 20.71
CA LYS A 63 3.24 -11.66 21.00
C LYS A 63 3.72 -11.32 22.43
N PRO A 64 4.42 -10.20 22.63
CA PRO A 64 4.66 -9.67 23.97
C PRO A 64 3.36 -9.20 24.64
#